data_AF-A0A6C0EXG4-F1
#
_entry.id   AF-A0A6C0EXG4-F1
#
_cell.length_a   1.000
_cell.length_b   1.000
_cell.length_c   1.000
_cell.angle_alpha   90.00
_cell.angle_beta   90.00
_cell.angle_gamma   90.00
#
_symmetry.space_group_name_H-M   'P 1'
#
loop_
_entity.id
_entity.type
_entity.pdbx_description
1 polymer ?
#
loop_
_entity_poly.entity_id
_entity_poly.type
_entity_poly.pdbx_seq_one_letter_code
_entity_poly.pdbx_strand_id
1 'polypeptide(L)'
;MPKITIDYTNTIIYKIYCNNPENKDLYVGHTTNFVQRKHSHKQNCTNSKSPCYNLKLYQMIRSNGGWDNWTMEILNFFKCKNGYEARVKEQEYFTLLGATLNSIEPLSKLKDDITTSKIRTEKKSFYCEKCDVKYSNEKIFNAHINSNKHKMDILSTIQHENPKNPHTIRCEYCHYNTSSKKDFKKHILTKKHKYNEYNQIMVKTSSPHIMVCVCGKTYNHRASLFNHKKTCVMVTGNGKVSDKVLEDIGENTIINDNIVIGDKINITTDMFMKLLNDNQDMIKIIKEQQTQLNTILPKIGNVTNNNLTTNNMNNHFNLNFFLNEKCKDALNISEFIESLKITLEDLQYSRLNGLVEGISNVMIRGLRELDIYKRPIHCTDVKRDTMYIKDDEKWEKDSNNLKMKDTIVKIANKERNAIGDWVELNPDWFDTEAKQLEYLTLINKICEPIENDVKNEKKIIKIIGREIVLDKDSEKLLLKGN
;
A
#
# COMPACT_ATOMS: atom_id res chain seq x y z
N MET A 1 20.67 -12.36 -10.44
CA MET A 1 21.69 -13.33 -9.96
C MET A 1 20.96 -14.42 -9.21
N PRO A 2 21.19 -15.71 -9.51
CA PRO A 2 20.60 -16.78 -8.70
C PRO A 2 21.12 -16.63 -7.26
N LYS A 3 20.21 -16.57 -6.29
CA LYS A 3 20.57 -16.60 -4.87
C LYS A 3 21.10 -18.00 -4.59
N ILE A 4 22.42 -18.15 -4.60
CA ILE A 4 23.08 -19.37 -4.13
C ILE A 4 22.59 -19.58 -2.69
N THR A 5 21.85 -20.66 -2.46
CA THR A 5 21.48 -21.09 -1.12
C THR A 5 22.76 -21.43 -0.38
N ILE A 6 23.10 -20.63 0.63
CA ILE A 6 24.32 -20.83 1.42
C ILE A 6 24.06 -22.00 2.38
N ASP A 7 24.83 -23.06 2.23
CA ASP A 7 24.81 -24.22 3.14
C ASP A 7 25.61 -23.90 4.41
N TYR A 8 24.93 -23.89 5.56
CA TYR A 8 25.50 -23.60 6.88
C TYR A 8 25.91 -24.87 7.66
N THR A 9 25.79 -26.06 7.07
CA THR A 9 26.19 -27.30 7.74
C THR A 9 27.69 -27.38 8.03
N ASN A 10 28.50 -26.60 7.32
CA ASN A 10 29.95 -26.43 7.55
C ASN A 10 30.26 -25.02 8.08
N THR A 11 29.58 -24.59 9.14
CA THR A 11 29.81 -23.27 9.75
C THR A 11 31.12 -23.27 10.54
N ILE A 12 31.96 -22.27 10.29
CA ILE A 12 33.27 -22.07 10.90
C ILE A 12 33.24 -20.77 11.69
N ILE A 13 33.53 -20.84 12.99
CA ILE A 13 33.78 -19.65 13.82
C ILE A 13 35.28 -19.38 13.81
N TYR A 14 35.66 -18.13 13.60
CA TYR A 14 37.06 -17.70 13.56
C TYR A 14 37.25 -16.39 14.33
N LYS A 15 38.50 -16.12 14.71
CA LYS A 15 38.93 -14.80 15.19
C LYS A 15 39.98 -14.18 14.29
N ILE A 16 40.09 -12.86 14.36
CA ILE A 16 41.20 -12.08 13.77
C ILE A 16 41.83 -11.27 14.89
N TYR A 17 43.14 -11.39 15.06
CA TYR A 17 43.91 -10.72 16.13
C TYR A 17 45.28 -10.26 15.62
N CYS A 18 45.85 -9.26 16.29
CA CYS A 18 47.16 -8.72 15.94
C CYS A 18 48.27 -9.66 16.44
N ASN A 19 49.34 -9.82 15.67
CA ASN A 19 50.49 -10.62 16.09
C ASN A 19 51.34 -9.92 17.16
N ASN A 20 51.15 -8.61 17.37
CA ASN A 20 51.76 -7.89 18.48
C ASN A 20 51.00 -8.20 19.79
N PRO A 21 51.65 -8.82 20.80
CA PRO A 21 51.02 -9.20 22.06
C PRO A 21 50.52 -8.03 22.91
N GLU A 22 50.97 -6.80 22.65
CA GLU A 22 50.45 -5.61 23.33
C GLU A 22 49.03 -5.24 22.87
N ASN A 23 48.66 -5.61 21.64
CA ASN A 23 47.35 -5.34 21.09
C ASN A 23 46.39 -6.51 21.43
N LYS A 24 45.48 -6.26 22.37
CA LYS A 24 44.47 -7.23 22.82
C LYS A 24 43.17 -7.18 22.02
N ASP A 25 43.07 -6.28 21.03
CA ASP A 25 41.86 -6.15 20.23
C ASP A 25 41.69 -7.35 19.30
N LEU A 26 40.46 -7.84 19.21
CA LEU A 26 40.14 -8.97 18.35
C LEU A 26 38.76 -8.83 17.73
N TYR A 27 38.60 -9.47 16.57
CA TYR A 27 37.35 -9.61 15.85
C TYR A 27 36.93 -11.08 15.84
N VAL A 28 35.63 -11.35 15.96
CA VAL A 28 35.05 -12.69 15.82
C VAL A 28 34.09 -12.67 14.64
N GLY A 29 34.05 -13.76 13.86
CA GLY A 29 33.10 -13.90 12.76
C GLY A 29 32.78 -15.36 12.45
N HIS A 30 31.70 -15.59 11.70
CA HIS A 30 31.40 -16.89 11.10
C HIS A 30 31.55 -16.89 9.57
N THR A 31 31.76 -18.07 9.00
CA THR A 31 31.72 -18.30 7.55
C THR A 31 31.50 -19.79 7.24
N THR A 32 31.07 -20.10 6.03
CA THR A 32 30.99 -21.48 5.51
C THR A 32 32.17 -21.82 4.58
N ASN A 33 33.01 -20.83 4.25
CA ASN A 33 34.22 -21.00 3.46
C ASN A 33 35.35 -20.11 4.00
N PHE A 34 36.24 -20.69 4.82
CA PHE A 34 37.31 -19.97 5.48
C PHE A 34 38.30 -19.30 4.52
N VAL A 35 38.71 -20.00 3.46
CA VAL A 35 39.69 -19.50 2.49
C VAL A 35 39.14 -18.28 1.73
N GLN A 36 37.90 -18.39 1.24
CA GLN A 36 37.24 -17.30 0.54
C GLN A 36 37.02 -16.09 1.47
N ARG A 37 36.62 -16.33 2.72
CA ARG A 37 36.43 -15.26 3.71
C ARG A 37 37.74 -14.56 4.07
N LYS A 38 38.84 -15.32 4.23
CA LYS A 38 40.18 -14.79 4.48
C LYS A 38 40.64 -13.89 3.33
N HIS A 39 40.42 -14.33 2.09
CA HIS A 39 40.71 -13.50 0.91
C HIS A 39 39.87 -12.21 0.91
N SER A 40 38.56 -12.30 1.21
CA SER A 40 37.70 -11.12 1.28
C SER A 40 38.15 -10.11 2.33
N HIS A 41 38.58 -10.56 3.52
CA HIS A 41 39.11 -9.68 4.55
C HIS A 41 40.39 -8.98 4.10
N LYS A 42 41.33 -9.71 3.49
CA LYS A 42 42.57 -9.15 2.93
C LYS A 42 42.29 -8.06 1.88
N GLN A 43 41.34 -8.31 0.97
CA GLN A 43 40.94 -7.34 -0.06
C GLN A 43 40.28 -6.09 0.52
N ASN A 44 39.44 -6.23 1.54
CA ASN A 44 38.79 -5.09 2.20
C ASN A 44 39.77 -4.21 2.99
N CYS A 45 40.95 -4.72 3.33
CA CYS A 45 42.00 -3.91 3.93
C CYS A 45 42.59 -2.90 2.95
N THR A 46 42.67 -3.22 1.64
CA THR A 46 43.41 -2.43 0.64
C THR A 46 42.51 -1.74 -0.39
N ASN A 47 41.30 -2.24 -0.64
CA ASN A 47 40.39 -1.68 -1.64
C ASN A 47 39.60 -0.49 -1.09
N SER A 48 40.09 0.73 -1.33
CA SER A 48 39.45 1.99 -0.91
C SER A 48 38.06 2.24 -1.51
N LYS A 49 37.69 1.54 -2.59
CA LYS A 49 36.36 1.62 -3.21
C LYS A 49 35.34 0.67 -2.56
N SER A 50 35.76 -0.24 -1.70
CA SER A 50 34.85 -1.17 -1.01
C SER A 50 34.00 -0.41 0.02
N PRO A 51 32.67 -0.63 0.08
CA PRO A 51 31.83 -0.05 1.13
C PRO A 51 32.23 -0.52 2.53
N CYS A 52 32.94 -1.64 2.64
CA CYS A 52 33.45 -2.17 3.90
C CYS A 52 34.81 -1.57 4.31
N TYR A 53 35.50 -0.82 3.44
CA TYR A 53 36.88 -0.35 3.67
C TYR A 53 37.06 0.45 4.97
N ASN A 54 36.03 1.20 5.38
CA ASN A 54 36.02 2.07 6.54
C ASN A 54 35.50 1.41 7.82
N LEU A 55 35.28 0.09 7.86
CA LEU A 55 34.87 -0.60 9.08
C LEU A 55 36.01 -0.64 10.11
N LYS A 56 35.64 -0.64 11.40
CA LYS A 56 36.55 -0.59 12.56
C LYS A 56 37.69 -1.60 12.45
N LEU A 57 37.37 -2.86 12.10
CA LEU A 57 38.34 -3.92 11.89
C LEU A 57 39.44 -3.53 10.90
N TYR A 58 39.09 -3.08 9.69
CA TYR A 58 40.07 -2.83 8.64
C TYR A 58 40.87 -1.54 8.87
N GLN A 59 40.25 -0.54 9.49
CA GLN A 59 40.98 0.64 9.97
C GLN A 59 42.05 0.24 10.98
N MET A 60 41.69 -0.59 11.96
CA MET A 60 42.62 -1.09 12.98
C MET A 60 43.75 -1.94 12.38
N ILE A 61 43.43 -2.83 11.43
CA ILE A 61 44.44 -3.65 10.75
C ILE A 61 45.44 -2.76 10.02
N ARG A 62 44.98 -1.76 9.26
CA ARG A 62 45.87 -0.85 8.53
C ARG A 62 46.74 0.00 9.45
N SER A 63 46.20 0.50 10.57
CA SER A 63 46.98 1.32 11.50
C SER A 63 48.02 0.52 12.30
N ASN A 64 47.91 -0.82 12.33
CA ASN A 64 48.77 -1.71 13.11
C ASN A 64 49.52 -2.72 12.23
N GLY A 65 50.21 -2.25 11.19
CA GLY A 65 51.12 -3.08 10.39
C GLY A 65 50.49 -3.80 9.20
N GLY A 66 49.20 -3.56 8.90
CA GLY A 66 48.52 -4.16 7.76
C GLY A 66 48.22 -5.64 7.94
N TRP A 67 47.61 -6.26 6.93
CA TRP A 67 47.08 -7.64 7.02
C TRP A 67 48.16 -8.68 7.41
N ASP A 68 49.40 -8.48 6.99
CA ASP A 68 50.49 -9.43 7.26
C ASP A 68 50.90 -9.46 8.75
N ASN A 69 50.56 -8.42 9.52
CA ASN A 69 50.75 -8.38 10.97
C ASN A 69 49.54 -8.91 11.77
N TRP A 70 48.53 -9.47 11.10
CA TRP A 70 47.31 -9.97 11.72
C TRP A 70 47.07 -11.42 11.34
N THR A 71 46.60 -12.21 12.30
CA THR A 71 46.30 -13.62 12.11
C THR A 71 44.79 -13.86 12.15
N MET A 72 44.29 -14.57 11.14
CA MET A 72 42.94 -15.14 11.11
C MET A 72 43.01 -16.62 11.45
N GLU A 73 42.39 -17.03 12.55
CA GLU A 73 42.49 -18.36 13.15
C GLU A 73 41.10 -18.98 13.31
N ILE A 74 40.96 -20.27 12.95
CA ILE A 74 39.74 -21.04 13.17
C ILE A 74 39.64 -21.39 14.65
N LEU A 75 38.49 -21.10 15.24
CA LEU A 75 38.20 -21.42 16.63
C LEU A 75 37.45 -22.75 16.75
N ASN A 76 36.41 -22.95 15.95
CA ASN A 76 35.59 -24.15 16.03
C ASN A 76 34.72 -24.35 14.77
N PHE A 77 34.17 -25.56 14.63
CA PHE A 77 33.26 -25.96 13.57
C PHE A 77 31.89 -26.33 14.15
N PHE A 78 30.83 -25.90 13.49
CA PHE A 78 29.44 -26.18 13.88
C PHE A 78 28.61 -26.61 12.67
N LYS A 79 27.70 -27.56 12.92
CA LYS A 79 26.65 -27.92 11.97
C LYS A 79 25.42 -27.05 12.24
N CYS A 80 25.31 -25.93 11.55
CA CYS A 80 24.19 -25.01 11.70
C CYS A 80 23.14 -25.25 10.61
N LYS A 81 21.87 -25.18 10.97
CA LYS A 81 20.74 -25.33 10.05
C LYS A 81 20.60 -24.13 9.12
N ASN A 82 20.97 -22.94 9.61
CA ASN A 82 20.83 -21.68 8.89
C ASN A 82 21.78 -20.60 9.45
N GLY A 83 21.78 -19.43 8.82
CA GLY A 83 22.62 -18.30 9.22
C GLY A 83 22.21 -17.61 10.52
N TYR A 84 21.06 -17.92 11.11
CA TYR A 84 20.71 -17.43 12.45
C TYR A 84 21.46 -18.22 13.52
N GLU A 85 21.43 -19.54 13.45
CA GLU A 85 22.16 -20.42 14.37
C GLU A 85 23.68 -20.16 14.31
N ALA A 86 24.22 -19.90 13.11
CA ALA A 86 25.61 -19.48 12.94
C ALA A 86 25.94 -18.15 13.67
N ARG A 87 25.00 -17.19 13.70
CA ARG A 87 25.15 -15.93 14.45
C ARG A 87 25.02 -16.11 15.96
N VAL A 88 24.20 -17.05 16.42
CA VAL A 88 24.16 -17.46 17.84
C VAL A 88 25.53 -17.96 18.28
N LYS A 89 26.16 -18.83 17.50
CA LYS A 89 27.53 -19.29 17.77
C LYS A 89 28.56 -18.17 17.66
N GLU A 90 28.43 -17.26 16.70
CA GLU A 90 29.30 -16.08 16.62
C GLU A 90 29.18 -15.21 17.88
N GLN A 91 27.96 -14.98 18.39
CA GLN A 91 27.72 -14.19 19.61
C GLN A 91 28.31 -14.84 20.86
N GLU A 92 28.18 -16.17 21.01
CA GLU A 92 28.80 -16.91 22.12
C GLU A 92 30.30 -16.64 22.18
N TYR A 93 31.02 -16.76 21.05
CA TYR A 93 32.47 -16.52 20.99
C TYR A 93 32.84 -15.03 21.07
N PHE A 94 32.01 -14.14 20.51
CA PHE A 94 32.16 -12.70 20.65
C PHE A 94 32.20 -12.30 22.14
N THR A 95 31.25 -12.81 22.93
CA THR A 95 31.18 -12.55 24.38
C THR A 95 32.31 -13.27 25.12
N LEU A 96 32.53 -14.56 24.85
CA LEU A 96 33.53 -15.39 25.54
C LEU A 96 34.95 -14.83 25.40
N LEU A 97 35.29 -14.32 24.22
CA LEU A 97 36.62 -13.78 23.93
C LEU A 97 36.72 -12.26 24.19
N GLY A 98 35.62 -11.58 24.52
CA GLY A 98 35.60 -10.13 24.71
C GLY A 98 35.98 -9.36 23.44
N ALA A 99 35.42 -9.75 22.29
CA ALA A 99 35.77 -9.17 21.00
C ALA A 99 35.45 -7.67 20.92
N THR A 100 36.43 -6.87 20.47
CA THR A 100 36.35 -5.41 20.48
C THR A 100 36.22 -4.79 19.08
N LEU A 101 36.56 -5.54 18.03
CA LEU A 101 36.67 -4.99 16.66
C LEU A 101 35.45 -5.22 15.78
N ASN A 102 34.46 -5.99 16.22
CA ASN A 102 33.18 -6.07 15.54
C ASN A 102 32.48 -4.70 15.61
N SER A 103 32.09 -4.15 14.46
CA SER A 103 31.40 -2.86 14.40
C SER A 103 30.00 -2.89 15.03
N ILE A 104 29.39 -4.08 15.09
CA ILE A 104 28.08 -4.35 15.66
C ILE A 104 28.17 -5.72 16.33
N GLU A 105 27.49 -5.90 17.46
CA GLU A 105 27.34 -7.21 18.09
C GLU A 105 26.69 -8.21 17.10
N PRO A 106 27.19 -9.45 16.99
CA PRO A 106 26.66 -10.45 16.05
C PRO A 106 25.16 -10.73 16.17
N LEU A 107 24.65 -10.68 17.40
CA LEU A 107 23.24 -10.66 17.75
C LEU A 107 22.93 -9.35 18.47
N SER A 108 21.93 -8.62 17.97
CA SER A 108 21.39 -7.46 18.66
C SER A 108 20.78 -7.87 20.00
N LYS A 109 21.25 -7.27 21.10
CA LYS A 109 20.62 -7.40 22.42
C LYS A 109 19.13 -7.09 22.32
N LEU A 110 18.30 -8.07 22.70
CA LEU A 110 16.93 -7.78 23.11
C LEU A 110 17.04 -6.77 24.26
N LYS A 111 16.27 -5.69 24.20
CA LYS A 111 16.28 -4.68 25.27
C LYS A 111 15.73 -5.33 26.53
N ASP A 112 16.62 -5.64 27.47
CA ASP A 112 16.23 -5.99 28.83
C ASP A 112 15.60 -4.77 29.50
N ASP A 113 14.35 -4.93 29.90
CA ASP A 113 13.55 -3.95 30.62
C ASP A 113 14.00 -3.93 32.09
N ILE A 114 15.06 -3.19 32.41
CA ILE A 114 15.48 -2.96 33.80
C ILE A 114 15.75 -1.47 34.04
N THR A 115 14.73 -0.84 34.64
CA THR A 115 14.79 0.27 35.60
C THR A 115 15.95 1.26 35.50
N THR A 116 15.75 2.33 34.73
CA THR A 116 16.06 3.69 35.23
C THR A 116 14.99 4.66 34.73
N SER A 117 14.28 5.25 35.69
CA SER A 117 13.25 6.27 35.54
C SER A 117 13.78 7.49 34.79
N LYS A 118 13.62 7.51 33.46
CA LYS A 118 13.45 8.76 32.73
C LYS A 118 11.97 9.09 32.73
N ILE A 119 11.60 10.08 33.53
CA ILE A 119 10.28 10.72 33.52
C ILE A 119 9.94 11.07 32.07
N ARG A 120 9.11 10.23 31.43
CA ARG A 120 8.38 10.62 30.24
C ARG A 120 7.33 11.60 30.74
N THR A 121 7.48 12.86 30.41
CA THR A 121 6.37 13.81 30.54
C THR A 121 5.19 13.23 29.78
N GLU A 122 4.15 12.82 30.52
CA GLU A 122 2.91 12.34 29.94
C GLU A 122 2.43 13.39 28.95
N LYS A 123 2.20 12.97 27.70
CA LYS A 123 1.49 13.82 26.75
C LYS A 123 0.08 13.99 27.30
N LYS A 124 -0.18 15.14 27.94
CA LYS A 124 -1.52 15.54 28.38
C LYS A 124 -2.50 15.34 27.22
N SER A 125 -3.39 14.38 27.38
CA SER A 125 -4.51 14.17 26.49
C SER A 125 -5.73 14.86 27.07
N PHE A 126 -6.43 15.64 26.25
CA PHE A 126 -7.58 16.42 26.67
C PHE A 126 -8.84 15.71 26.19
N TYR A 127 -9.79 15.46 27.08
CA TYR A 127 -10.97 14.67 26.79
C TYR A 127 -12.23 15.54 26.92
N CYS A 128 -13.14 15.43 25.96
CA CYS A 128 -14.43 16.10 26.03
C CYS A 128 -15.52 15.10 26.42
N GLU A 129 -16.04 15.22 27.64
CA GLU A 129 -17.10 14.36 28.18
C GLU A 129 -18.42 14.44 27.41
N LYS A 130 -18.75 15.59 26.80
CA LYS A 130 -20.03 15.74 26.08
C LYS A 130 -20.01 15.14 24.68
N CYS A 131 -18.83 15.05 24.07
CA CYS A 131 -18.69 14.51 22.71
C CYS A 131 -18.01 13.14 22.71
N ASP A 132 -17.49 12.68 23.85
CA ASP A 132 -16.70 11.45 24.00
C ASP A 132 -15.54 11.36 22.98
N VAL A 133 -14.80 12.48 22.84
CA VAL A 133 -13.65 12.58 21.92
C VAL A 133 -12.40 13.03 22.66
N LYS A 134 -11.28 12.36 22.36
CA LYS A 134 -9.97 12.62 22.93
C LYS A 134 -9.08 13.41 21.96
N TYR A 135 -8.45 14.46 22.47
CA TYR A 135 -7.61 15.40 21.73
C TYR A 135 -6.17 15.32 22.21
N SER A 136 -5.24 15.36 21.26
CA SER A 136 -3.80 15.20 21.50
C SER A 136 -3.10 16.49 21.94
N ASN A 137 -3.76 17.65 21.87
CA ASN A 137 -3.23 18.91 22.36
C ASN A 137 -4.34 19.86 22.82
N GLU A 138 -3.95 20.77 23.73
CA GLU A 138 -4.85 21.73 24.37
C GLU A 138 -5.46 22.73 23.39
N LYS A 139 -4.69 23.15 22.36
CA LYS A 139 -5.15 24.15 21.39
C LYS A 139 -6.34 23.63 20.56
N ILE A 140 -6.30 22.35 20.16
CA ILE A 140 -7.39 21.70 19.41
C ILE A 140 -8.56 21.42 20.35
N PHE A 141 -8.31 20.99 21.58
CA PHE A 141 -9.36 20.83 22.59
C PHE A 141 -10.07 22.15 22.88
N ASN A 142 -9.32 23.24 23.06
CA ASN A 142 -9.86 24.59 23.27
C ASN A 142 -10.63 25.08 22.06
N ALA A 143 -10.19 24.80 20.83
CA ALA A 143 -10.96 25.11 19.63
C ALA A 143 -12.27 24.29 19.56
N HIS A 144 -12.26 23.05 20.04
CA HIS A 144 -13.43 22.18 20.12
C HIS A 144 -14.47 22.68 21.15
N ILE A 145 -14.07 22.97 22.39
CA ILE A 145 -14.99 23.49 23.42
C ILE A 145 -15.47 24.93 23.12
N ASN A 146 -14.71 25.71 22.35
CA ASN A 146 -15.11 27.05 21.92
C ASN A 146 -15.88 27.07 20.60
N SER A 147 -16.09 25.91 19.97
CA SER A 147 -16.92 25.79 18.78
C SER A 147 -18.39 26.12 19.10
N ASN A 148 -19.15 26.60 18.11
CA ASN A 148 -20.57 26.92 18.29
C ASN A 148 -21.39 25.72 18.80
N LYS A 149 -20.92 24.49 18.56
CA LYS A 149 -21.52 23.24 19.06
C LYS A 149 -21.43 23.10 20.59
N HIS A 150 -20.35 23.58 21.22
CA HIS A 150 -20.19 23.62 22.68
C HIS A 150 -20.57 24.97 23.31
N LYS A 151 -20.43 26.09 22.57
CA LYS A 151 -20.82 27.43 23.03
C LYS A 151 -22.32 27.59 23.27
N MET A 152 -23.17 26.76 22.66
CA MET A 152 -24.61 26.74 22.95
C MET A 152 -24.95 26.14 24.33
N ASP A 153 -23.95 25.70 25.09
CA ASP A 153 -24.13 25.08 26.41
C ASP A 153 -23.31 25.75 27.53
N ILE A 154 -22.67 26.90 27.26
CA ILE A 154 -22.07 27.80 28.28
C ILE A 154 -23.09 28.90 28.65
N LEU A 155 -24.35 28.50 28.87
CA LEU A 155 -25.42 29.37 29.39
C LEU A 155 -26.24 28.68 30.50
N SER A 156 -25.77 27.54 31.02
CA SER A 156 -26.45 26.83 32.12
C SER A 156 -25.70 26.86 33.46
N THR A 157 -24.46 27.37 33.57
CA THR A 157 -23.81 27.50 34.89
C THR A 157 -22.71 28.55 34.94
N ILE A 158 -23.06 29.83 35.11
CA ILE A 158 -22.29 30.81 35.91
C ILE A 158 -23.30 31.77 36.55
N GLN A 159 -23.58 31.56 37.83
CA GLN A 159 -23.93 32.65 38.73
C GLN A 159 -22.63 33.40 39.03
N HIS A 160 -22.58 34.70 38.76
CA HIS A 160 -21.96 35.71 39.62
C HIS A 160 -22.36 37.12 39.14
N GLU A 161 -22.81 37.91 40.10
CA GLU A 161 -23.31 39.29 40.10
C GLU A 161 -22.17 40.27 39.72
N ASN A 162 -22.33 41.51 39.20
CA ASN A 162 -23.16 42.68 39.52
C ASN A 162 -22.79 43.81 38.49
N PRO A 163 -23.35 45.05 38.46
CA PRO A 163 -24.72 45.54 38.71
C PRO A 163 -25.25 46.52 37.61
N LYS A 164 -26.56 46.81 37.69
CA LYS A 164 -27.36 47.90 37.07
C LYS A 164 -28.25 47.56 35.86
N ASN A 165 -29.52 47.35 36.22
CA ASN A 165 -30.77 47.29 35.46
C ASN A 165 -31.16 45.92 34.82
N PRO A 166 -32.16 45.21 35.39
CA PRO A 166 -32.35 43.78 35.14
C PRO A 166 -33.32 43.50 33.98
N HIS A 167 -32.93 42.55 33.14
CA HIS A 167 -33.75 41.85 32.15
C HIS A 167 -34.20 42.66 30.92
N THR A 168 -33.27 43.13 30.08
CA THR A 168 -33.59 43.36 28.65
C THR A 168 -32.57 42.64 27.76
N ILE A 169 -33.09 41.82 26.85
CA ILE A 169 -32.37 40.97 25.91
C ILE A 169 -32.51 41.64 24.54
N ARG A 170 -31.38 42.08 23.98
CA ARG A 170 -31.33 42.78 22.69
C ARG A 170 -30.81 41.86 21.59
N CYS A 171 -31.40 41.94 20.42
CA CYS A 171 -30.90 41.25 19.23
C CYS A 171 -29.67 41.98 18.70
N GLU A 172 -28.59 41.26 18.41
CA GLU A 172 -27.37 41.88 17.88
C GLU A 172 -27.53 42.26 16.39
N TYR A 173 -28.46 41.60 15.70
CA TYR A 173 -28.65 41.73 14.26
C TYR A 173 -29.81 42.66 13.87
N CYS A 174 -30.54 43.21 14.84
CA CYS A 174 -31.54 44.25 14.62
C CYS A 174 -31.78 45.05 15.90
N HIS A 175 -32.59 46.11 15.84
CA HIS A 175 -32.86 46.97 17.01
C HIS A 175 -33.93 46.43 17.97
N TYR A 176 -34.28 45.14 17.88
CA TYR A 176 -35.28 44.54 18.75
C TYR A 176 -34.69 44.27 20.15
N ASN A 177 -35.41 44.69 21.20
CA ASN A 177 -35.10 44.39 22.60
C ASN A 177 -36.36 43.88 23.32
N THR A 178 -36.19 42.98 24.29
CA THR A 178 -37.30 42.44 25.08
C THR A 178 -36.79 41.91 26.42
N SER A 179 -37.58 42.02 27.47
CA SER A 179 -37.26 41.43 28.77
C SER A 179 -37.55 39.93 28.85
N SER A 180 -38.32 39.39 27.89
CA SER A 180 -38.80 38.01 27.88
C SER A 180 -37.92 37.10 27.01
N LYS A 181 -37.30 36.09 27.65
CA LYS A 181 -36.53 35.04 26.94
C LYS A 181 -37.40 34.26 25.94
N LYS A 182 -38.69 34.05 26.23
CA LYS A 182 -39.61 33.32 25.35
C LYS A 182 -39.86 34.08 24.05
N ASP A 183 -40.03 35.40 24.15
CA ASP A 183 -40.29 36.24 22.99
C ASP A 183 -39.01 36.49 22.19
N PHE A 184 -37.85 36.57 22.86
CA PHE A 184 -36.57 36.62 22.18
C PHE A 184 -36.28 35.34 21.37
N LYS A 185 -36.60 34.16 21.91
CA LYS A 185 -36.51 32.88 21.17
C LYS A 185 -37.44 32.86 19.97
N LYS A 186 -38.66 33.37 20.08
CA LYS A 186 -39.56 33.51 18.92
C LYS A 186 -39.01 34.49 17.88
N HIS A 187 -38.41 35.60 18.33
CA HIS A 187 -37.83 36.63 17.48
C HIS A 187 -36.70 36.10 16.58
N ILE A 188 -35.74 35.35 17.13
CA ILE A 188 -34.64 34.77 16.32
C ILE A 188 -35.12 33.68 15.35
N LEU A 189 -36.28 33.07 15.60
CA LEU A 189 -36.89 32.07 14.72
C LEU A 189 -37.73 32.69 13.59
N THR A 190 -37.89 34.01 13.57
CA THR A 190 -38.60 34.70 12.49
C THR A 190 -37.86 34.53 11.16
N LYS A 191 -38.61 34.55 10.04
CA LYS A 191 -38.04 34.40 8.68
C LYS A 191 -36.89 35.38 8.41
N LYS A 192 -36.92 36.58 9.03
CA LYS A 192 -35.88 37.60 8.89
C LYS A 192 -34.53 37.17 9.47
N HIS A 193 -34.51 36.42 10.58
CA HIS A 193 -33.28 35.91 11.19
C HIS A 193 -32.88 34.51 10.70
N LYS A 194 -33.84 33.66 10.33
CA LYS A 194 -33.55 32.38 9.66
C LYS A 194 -32.85 32.53 8.30
N TYR A 195 -33.10 33.62 7.57
CA TYR A 195 -32.48 33.85 6.25
C TYR A 195 -31.02 34.35 6.35
N ASN A 196 -30.62 34.94 7.48
CA ASN A 196 -29.25 35.44 7.68
C ASN A 196 -28.27 34.37 8.19
N GLU A 197 -28.75 33.26 8.75
CA GLU A 197 -27.93 32.12 9.19
C GLU A 197 -27.43 31.26 8.00
N TYR A 198 -28.15 31.30 6.86
CA TYR A 198 -27.88 30.50 5.66
C TYR A 198 -26.71 31.04 4.80
N ASN A 199 -26.38 32.32 4.91
CA ASN A 199 -25.38 32.97 4.03
C ASN A 199 -23.93 32.93 4.54
N GLN A 200 -23.65 32.40 5.74
CA GLN A 200 -22.27 32.29 6.27
C GLN A 200 -21.62 30.90 6.07
N ILE A 201 -22.36 29.90 5.59
CA ILE A 201 -21.84 28.50 5.45
C ILE A 201 -21.35 28.16 4.03
N MET A 202 -21.58 29.02 3.02
CA MET A 202 -21.09 28.79 1.65
C MET A 202 -20.01 29.77 1.21
N VAL A 203 -18.80 29.67 1.76
CA VAL A 203 -17.58 30.12 1.07
C VAL A 203 -16.45 29.12 1.29
N LYS A 204 -16.39 28.12 0.40
CA LYS A 204 -15.19 27.47 -0.19
C LYS A 204 -15.48 26.00 -0.50
N THR A 205 -16.03 25.78 -1.70
CA THR A 205 -15.62 24.79 -2.74
C THR A 205 -16.82 24.54 -3.64
N SER A 206 -16.92 25.23 -4.77
CA SER A 206 -17.84 24.87 -5.85
C SER A 206 -17.05 24.77 -7.15
N SER A 207 -16.78 23.54 -7.58
CA SER A 207 -16.50 23.30 -9.00
C SER A 207 -17.79 23.62 -9.77
N PRO A 208 -17.75 24.37 -10.87
CA PRO A 208 -18.96 24.66 -11.62
C PRO A 208 -19.46 23.36 -12.26
N HIS A 209 -20.64 22.88 -11.86
CA HIS A 209 -21.37 21.85 -12.60
C HIS A 209 -21.83 22.46 -13.93
N ILE A 210 -20.95 22.40 -14.92
CA ILE A 210 -21.27 22.76 -16.30
C ILE A 210 -22.17 21.66 -16.86
N MET A 211 -23.40 22.02 -17.20
CA MET A 211 -24.37 21.12 -17.82
C MET A 211 -24.43 21.40 -19.33
N VAL A 212 -24.34 20.35 -20.15
CA VAL A 212 -24.26 20.46 -21.61
C VAL A 212 -25.59 20.01 -22.25
N CYS A 213 -26.08 20.78 -23.22
CA CYS A 213 -27.19 20.40 -24.09
C CYS A 213 -26.69 19.53 -25.26
N VAL A 214 -27.55 18.69 -25.84
CA VAL A 214 -27.22 17.85 -27.02
C VAL A 214 -26.78 18.65 -28.25
N CYS A 215 -27.08 19.96 -28.31
CA CYS A 215 -26.59 20.86 -29.35
C CYS A 215 -25.15 21.39 -29.08
N GLY A 216 -24.50 20.96 -27.99
CA GLY A 216 -23.16 21.36 -27.58
C GLY A 216 -23.06 22.59 -26.68
N LYS A 217 -24.17 23.31 -26.42
CA LYS A 217 -24.15 24.51 -25.55
C LYS A 217 -24.07 24.17 -24.06
N THR A 218 -23.25 24.90 -23.32
CA THR A 218 -22.96 24.69 -21.90
C THR A 218 -23.65 25.73 -21.01
N TYR A 219 -24.16 25.30 -19.85
CA TYR A 219 -24.89 26.15 -18.90
C TYR A 219 -24.48 25.88 -17.46
N ASN A 220 -24.32 26.94 -16.67
CA ASN A 220 -23.94 26.86 -15.26
C ASN A 220 -25.13 26.61 -14.33
N HIS A 221 -26.36 26.77 -14.83
CA HIS A 221 -27.59 26.62 -14.05
C HIS A 221 -28.63 25.78 -14.81
N ARG A 222 -29.33 24.91 -14.07
CA ARG A 222 -30.33 23.99 -14.62
C ARG A 222 -31.50 24.74 -15.28
N ALA A 223 -31.89 25.89 -14.73
CA ALA A 223 -32.93 26.74 -15.29
C ALA A 223 -32.54 27.31 -16.68
N SER A 224 -31.28 27.72 -16.85
CA SER A 224 -30.76 28.20 -18.13
C SER A 224 -30.73 27.10 -19.18
N LEU A 225 -30.28 25.89 -18.80
CA LEU A 225 -30.35 24.71 -19.67
C LEU A 225 -31.80 24.36 -20.03
N PHE A 226 -32.72 24.43 -19.07
CA PHE A 226 -34.13 24.11 -19.29
C PHE A 226 -34.81 25.11 -20.25
N ASN A 227 -34.56 26.41 -20.07
CA ASN A 227 -35.08 27.43 -20.98
C ASN A 227 -34.50 27.28 -22.39
N HIS A 228 -33.21 26.95 -22.47
CA HIS A 228 -32.59 26.64 -23.75
C HIS A 228 -33.20 25.38 -24.39
N LYS A 229 -33.44 24.30 -23.64
CA LYS A 229 -34.06 23.07 -24.17
C LYS A 229 -35.45 23.32 -24.79
N LYS A 230 -36.18 24.36 -24.36
CA LYS A 230 -37.48 24.75 -24.93
C LYS A 230 -37.38 25.48 -26.28
N THR A 231 -36.21 25.99 -26.64
CA THR A 231 -35.97 26.73 -27.89
C THR A 231 -34.84 26.12 -28.73
N CYS A 232 -34.24 25.05 -28.24
CA CYS A 232 -33.17 24.34 -28.92
C CYS A 232 -33.75 23.53 -30.06
N VAL A 233 -33.40 23.89 -31.30
CA VAL A 233 -33.85 23.21 -32.53
C VAL A 233 -33.62 21.70 -32.48
N MET A 234 -32.49 21.26 -31.89
CA MET A 234 -32.13 19.84 -31.74
C MET A 234 -32.95 19.09 -30.66
N VAL A 235 -33.71 19.81 -29.81
CA VAL A 235 -34.49 19.24 -28.70
C VAL A 235 -36.00 19.41 -28.93
N THR A 236 -36.43 20.49 -29.58
CA THR A 236 -37.86 20.79 -29.77
C THR A 236 -38.44 20.36 -31.11
N GLY A 237 -37.67 19.71 -31.99
CA GLY A 237 -38.18 18.99 -33.16
C GLY A 237 -38.97 19.80 -34.21
N ASN A 238 -39.18 21.10 -34.03
CA ASN A 238 -40.01 21.92 -34.92
C ASN A 238 -39.14 22.84 -35.78
N GLY A 239 -38.54 22.28 -36.82
CA GLY A 239 -38.21 23.02 -38.01
C GLY A 239 -39.50 23.31 -38.77
N LYS A 240 -39.98 24.56 -38.74
CA LYS A 240 -41.01 25.02 -39.68
C LYS A 240 -40.44 24.95 -41.09
N VAL A 241 -40.93 24.01 -41.89
CA VAL A 241 -41.02 24.14 -43.35
C VAL A 241 -42.48 23.87 -43.73
N SER A 242 -42.97 24.71 -44.62
CA SER A 242 -44.36 25.01 -44.96
C SER A 242 -45.17 23.87 -45.58
N ASP A 243 -46.46 23.87 -45.23
CA ASP A 243 -47.67 23.45 -45.96
C ASP A 243 -47.53 22.69 -47.28
N LYS A 244 -48.14 21.49 -47.36
CA LYS A 244 -49.39 21.23 -48.13
C LYS A 244 -49.80 19.73 -48.20
N VAL A 245 -51.09 19.50 -47.85
CA VAL A 245 -52.07 18.55 -48.43
C VAL A 245 -52.26 17.13 -47.82
N LEU A 246 -53.37 17.03 -47.05
CA LEU A 246 -54.52 16.06 -47.01
C LEU A 246 -54.23 14.53 -46.92
N GLU A 247 -54.71 13.83 -45.87
CA GLU A 247 -56.01 13.08 -45.75
C GLU A 247 -56.19 11.99 -46.85
N ASP A 248 -56.56 10.71 -46.62
CA ASP A 248 -57.61 10.16 -45.74
C ASP A 248 -57.60 8.58 -45.68
N ILE A 249 -58.33 7.97 -44.71
CA ILE A 249 -58.92 6.60 -44.61
C ILE A 249 -57.98 5.36 -44.69
N GLY A 250 -58.10 4.28 -43.89
CA GLY A 250 -59.10 3.78 -42.95
C GLY A 250 -58.74 2.36 -42.46
N GLU A 251 -59.51 1.90 -41.47
CA GLU A 251 -59.32 0.72 -40.62
C GLU A 251 -59.27 -0.64 -41.36
N ASN A 252 -58.39 -1.55 -40.90
CA ASN A 252 -58.80 -2.89 -40.46
C ASN A 252 -57.66 -3.63 -39.74
N THR A 253 -57.98 -4.05 -38.52
CA THR A 253 -57.12 -4.77 -37.57
C THR A 253 -57.17 -6.28 -37.83
N ILE A 254 -56.05 -6.93 -38.10
CA ILE A 254 -55.79 -8.32 -37.67
C ILE A 254 -54.32 -8.43 -37.24
N ILE A 255 -54.13 -8.65 -35.95
CA ILE A 255 -52.85 -8.75 -35.26
C ILE A 255 -52.25 -10.13 -35.51
N ASN A 256 -51.11 -10.17 -36.19
CA ASN A 256 -50.09 -11.20 -35.98
C ASN A 256 -48.75 -10.46 -35.90
N ASP A 257 -48.11 -10.60 -34.74
CA ASP A 257 -47.05 -9.76 -34.19
C ASP A 257 -45.95 -9.36 -35.18
N ASN A 258 -46.02 -8.10 -35.62
CA ASN A 258 -44.90 -7.31 -36.12
C ASN A 258 -45.09 -5.87 -35.62
N ILE A 259 -44.67 -5.59 -34.38
CA ILE A 259 -44.63 -4.22 -33.87
C ILE A 259 -43.46 -3.49 -34.56
N VAL A 260 -43.81 -2.61 -35.48
CA VAL A 260 -42.93 -1.57 -36.02
C VAL A 260 -43.25 -0.27 -35.29
N ILE A 261 -42.30 0.23 -34.50
CA ILE A 261 -42.34 1.59 -33.94
C ILE A 261 -40.99 2.25 -34.25
N GLY A 262 -41.05 3.37 -34.98
CA GLY A 262 -40.06 4.47 -34.98
C GLY A 262 -38.67 4.18 -35.56
N ASP A 263 -38.37 4.81 -36.70
CA ASP A 263 -37.04 4.92 -37.33
C ASP A 263 -36.31 3.60 -37.63
N LYS A 264 -36.90 2.79 -38.52
CA LYS A 264 -36.18 1.67 -39.13
C LYS A 264 -35.17 2.18 -40.15
N ILE A 265 -33.89 2.16 -39.78
CA ILE A 265 -32.80 1.95 -40.75
C ILE A 265 -33.13 0.64 -41.48
N ASN A 266 -33.51 0.71 -42.75
CA ASN A 266 -33.75 -0.46 -43.58
C ASN A 266 -32.39 -1.07 -43.94
N ILE A 267 -31.80 -1.85 -43.01
CA ILE A 267 -30.64 -2.68 -43.30
C ILE A 267 -31.16 -3.80 -44.22
N THR A 268 -31.03 -3.60 -45.52
CA THR A 268 -31.34 -4.66 -46.49
C THR A 268 -30.47 -5.88 -46.19
N THR A 269 -30.96 -7.08 -46.49
CA THR A 269 -30.18 -8.32 -46.39
C THR A 269 -28.82 -8.18 -47.08
N ASP A 270 -28.76 -7.41 -48.18
CA ASP A 270 -27.51 -7.06 -48.87
C ASP A 270 -26.55 -6.23 -48.02
N MET A 271 -27.04 -5.24 -47.27
CA MET A 271 -26.20 -4.42 -46.38
C MET A 271 -25.70 -5.23 -45.18
N PHE A 272 -26.51 -6.15 -44.66
CA PHE A 272 -26.10 -7.08 -43.61
C PHE A 272 -25.05 -8.09 -44.11
N MET A 273 -25.25 -8.65 -45.30
CA MET A 273 -24.28 -9.57 -45.93
C MET A 273 -22.98 -8.85 -46.29
N LYS A 274 -23.04 -7.58 -46.73
CA LYS A 274 -21.86 -6.77 -47.00
C LYS A 274 -21.08 -6.44 -45.73
N LEU A 275 -21.74 -6.13 -44.62
CA LEU A 275 -21.10 -5.96 -43.31
C LEU A 275 -20.46 -7.26 -42.79
N LEU A 276 -21.11 -8.41 -43.00
CA LEU A 276 -20.54 -9.71 -42.65
C LEU A 276 -19.31 -10.04 -43.50
N ASN A 277 -19.35 -9.76 -44.81
CA ASN A 277 -18.19 -9.91 -45.68
C ASN A 277 -17.06 -8.94 -45.33
N ASP A 278 -17.36 -7.66 -45.11
CA ASP A 278 -16.37 -6.66 -44.69
C ASP A 278 -15.72 -7.06 -43.34
N ASN A 279 -16.50 -7.63 -42.42
CA ASN A 279 -15.97 -8.16 -41.16
C ASN A 279 -15.12 -9.43 -41.36
N GLN A 280 -15.51 -10.32 -42.27
CA GLN A 280 -14.70 -11.49 -42.62
C GLN A 280 -13.39 -11.08 -43.29
N ASP A 281 -13.43 -10.10 -44.19
CA ASP A 281 -12.27 -9.54 -44.86
C ASP A 281 -11.37 -8.78 -43.87
N MET A 282 -11.93 -8.04 -42.91
CA MET A 282 -11.14 -7.46 -41.81
C MET A 282 -10.46 -8.54 -40.97
N ILE A 283 -11.17 -9.62 -40.60
CA ILE A 283 -10.57 -10.74 -39.86
C ILE A 283 -9.44 -11.39 -40.67
N LYS A 284 -9.62 -11.51 -41.98
CA LYS A 284 -8.62 -12.04 -42.91
C LYS A 284 -7.39 -11.13 -43.00
N ILE A 285 -7.58 -9.83 -43.17
CA ILE A 285 -6.50 -8.83 -43.17
C ILE A 285 -5.75 -8.83 -41.84
N ILE A 286 -6.45 -8.92 -40.70
CA ILE A 286 -5.83 -8.99 -39.37
C ILE A 286 -5.01 -10.28 -39.21
N LYS A 287 -5.53 -11.44 -39.65
CA LYS A 287 -4.79 -12.71 -39.62
C LYS A 287 -3.59 -12.69 -40.58
N GLU A 288 -3.73 -12.09 -41.76
CA GLU A 288 -2.64 -11.92 -42.73
C GLU A 288 -1.56 -10.96 -42.19
N GLN A 289 -1.93 -9.86 -41.55
CA GLN A 289 -0.99 -8.97 -40.87
C GLN A 289 -0.29 -9.69 -39.69
N GLN A 290 -1.01 -10.49 -38.91
CA GLN A 290 -0.43 -11.25 -37.79
C GLN A 290 0.53 -12.34 -38.27
N THR A 291 0.22 -13.03 -39.37
CA THR A 291 1.10 -14.04 -39.98
C THR A 291 2.29 -13.42 -40.69
N GLN A 292 2.12 -12.26 -41.33
CA GLN A 292 3.23 -11.46 -41.84
C GLN A 292 4.15 -10.99 -40.70
N LEU A 293 3.60 -10.48 -39.59
CA LEU A 293 4.39 -10.13 -38.40
C LEU A 293 5.19 -11.33 -37.87
N ASN A 294 4.55 -12.50 -37.74
CA ASN A 294 5.22 -13.72 -37.27
C ASN A 294 6.29 -14.27 -38.24
N THR A 295 6.19 -13.99 -39.54
CA THR A 295 7.18 -14.43 -40.56
C THR A 295 8.30 -13.41 -40.79
N ILE A 296 8.09 -12.15 -40.43
CA ILE A 296 9.10 -11.09 -40.47
C ILE A 296 9.96 -11.11 -39.18
N LEU A 297 9.42 -11.54 -38.04
CA LEU A 297 10.15 -11.67 -36.75
C LEU A 297 11.47 -12.47 -36.85
N PRO A 298 11.54 -13.63 -37.53
CA PRO A 298 12.78 -14.40 -37.68
C PRO A 298 13.75 -13.83 -38.72
N LYS A 299 13.26 -13.01 -39.66
CA LYS A 299 14.04 -12.50 -40.81
C LYS A 299 14.79 -11.20 -40.51
N ILE A 300 14.43 -10.49 -39.43
CA ILE A 300 15.11 -9.27 -39.00
C ILE A 300 16.45 -9.56 -38.27
N GLY A 301 16.71 -10.82 -37.88
CA GLY A 301 17.94 -11.21 -37.17
C GLY A 301 19.23 -11.28 -38.01
N ASN A 302 19.16 -11.21 -39.35
CA ASN A 302 20.31 -11.45 -40.24
C ASN A 302 20.52 -10.36 -41.30
N VAL A 303 20.60 -9.10 -40.89
CA VAL A 303 21.14 -8.03 -41.76
C VAL A 303 22.36 -7.40 -41.08
N THR A 304 23.53 -7.99 -41.35
CA THR A 304 24.82 -7.34 -41.15
C THR A 304 25.01 -6.29 -42.23
N ASN A 305 24.87 -5.00 -41.90
CA ASN A 305 25.72 -3.95 -42.47
C ASN A 305 25.67 -2.64 -41.68
N ASN A 306 26.87 -2.09 -41.49
CA ASN A 306 27.26 -0.95 -40.68
C ASN A 306 26.52 0.36 -41.02
N ASN A 307 25.89 0.96 -40.00
CA ASN A 307 26.10 2.36 -39.59
C ASN A 307 25.28 2.65 -38.32
N LEU A 308 25.97 3.02 -37.25
CA LEU A 308 25.40 3.31 -35.93
C LEU A 308 24.58 4.60 -35.94
N THR A 309 23.27 4.48 -36.14
CA THR A 309 22.29 5.36 -35.51
C THR A 309 21.57 4.54 -34.44
N THR A 310 21.89 4.81 -33.17
CA THR A 310 21.25 4.20 -32.01
C THR A 310 19.81 4.70 -31.88
N ASN A 311 18.89 4.10 -32.64
CA ASN A 311 17.47 4.16 -32.32
C ASN A 311 17.21 3.13 -31.22
N ASN A 312 17.15 3.61 -29.97
CA ASN A 312 16.60 2.87 -28.84
C ASN A 312 15.15 2.50 -29.14
N MET A 313 14.92 1.36 -29.79
CA MET A 313 13.61 0.71 -29.75
C MET A 313 13.46 0.08 -28.36
N ASN A 314 13.01 0.90 -27.41
CA ASN A 314 12.52 0.42 -26.13
C ASN A 314 11.26 -0.40 -26.42
N ASN A 315 11.37 -1.74 -26.46
CA ASN A 315 10.22 -2.61 -26.35
C ASN A 315 9.51 -2.27 -25.04
N HIS A 316 8.38 -1.57 -25.14
CA HIS A 316 7.63 -1.14 -23.96
C HIS A 316 6.94 -2.36 -23.35
N PHE A 317 7.31 -2.73 -22.13
CA PHE A 317 6.62 -3.74 -21.32
C PHE A 317 5.10 -3.63 -21.45
N ASN A 318 4.45 -4.67 -21.99
CA ASN A 318 2.99 -4.73 -22.04
C ASN A 318 2.47 -5.50 -20.83
N LEU A 319 2.10 -4.74 -19.79
CA LEU A 319 1.57 -5.30 -18.54
C LEU A 319 0.34 -6.18 -18.77
N ASN A 320 -0.59 -5.76 -19.64
CA ASN A 320 -1.81 -6.52 -19.87
C ASN A 320 -1.51 -7.89 -20.52
N PHE A 321 -0.53 -7.95 -21.43
CA PHE A 321 -0.08 -9.22 -21.99
C PHE A 321 0.59 -10.09 -20.91
N PHE A 322 1.48 -9.52 -20.09
CA PHE A 322 2.12 -10.26 -19.01
C PHE A 322 1.09 -10.88 -18.05
N LEU A 323 0.14 -10.07 -17.56
CA LEU A 323 -0.87 -10.55 -16.61
C LEU A 323 -1.80 -11.60 -17.23
N ASN A 324 -2.35 -11.35 -18.42
CA ASN A 324 -3.39 -12.23 -18.98
C ASN A 324 -2.83 -13.46 -19.71
N GLU A 325 -1.61 -13.39 -20.27
CA GLU A 325 -1.01 -14.51 -21.02
C GLU A 325 0.03 -15.25 -20.20
N LYS A 326 0.94 -14.54 -19.52
CA LYS A 326 2.01 -15.19 -18.73
C LYS A 326 1.52 -15.61 -17.34
N CYS A 327 0.71 -14.77 -16.69
CA CYS A 327 0.15 -15.06 -15.37
C CYS A 327 -1.31 -15.57 -15.43
N LYS A 328 -1.70 -16.19 -16.55
CA LYS A 328 -3.06 -16.73 -16.75
C LYS A 328 -3.46 -17.67 -15.62
N ASP A 329 -2.55 -18.57 -15.25
CA ASP A 329 -2.76 -19.61 -14.25
C ASP A 329 -2.31 -19.17 -12.84
N ALA A 330 -2.20 -17.87 -12.58
CA ALA A 330 -1.96 -17.37 -11.23
C ALA A 330 -3.14 -17.70 -10.32
N LEU A 331 -2.84 -17.88 -9.02
CA LEU A 331 -3.86 -18.07 -8.00
C LEU A 331 -4.74 -16.82 -7.88
N ASN A 332 -5.98 -17.02 -7.43
CA ASN A 332 -6.76 -15.89 -6.91
C ASN A 332 -6.23 -15.47 -5.55
N ILE A 333 -6.35 -14.19 -5.20
CA ILE A 333 -5.85 -13.69 -3.93
C ILE A 333 -6.50 -14.39 -2.72
N SER A 334 -7.79 -14.74 -2.83
CA SER A 334 -8.51 -15.48 -1.79
C SER A 334 -7.92 -16.88 -1.56
N GLU A 335 -7.67 -17.63 -2.63
CA GLU A 335 -7.02 -18.96 -2.58
C GLU A 335 -5.60 -18.88 -2.00
N PHE A 336 -4.85 -17.86 -2.41
CA PHE A 336 -3.53 -17.60 -1.85
C PHE A 336 -3.60 -17.39 -0.34
N ILE A 337 -4.48 -16.49 0.12
CA ILE A 337 -4.66 -16.23 1.56
C ILE A 337 -5.01 -17.52 2.30
N GLU A 338 -5.93 -18.33 1.77
CA GLU A 338 -6.32 -19.62 2.37
C GLU A 338 -5.13 -20.59 2.47
N SER A 339 -4.29 -20.66 1.43
CA SER A 339 -3.11 -21.53 1.40
C SER A 339 -2.01 -21.14 2.40
N LEU A 340 -1.99 -19.88 2.87
CA LEU A 340 -1.00 -19.43 3.86
C LEU A 340 -1.19 -20.15 5.19
N LYS A 341 -0.18 -20.92 5.58
CA LYS A 341 -0.04 -21.49 6.92
C LYS A 341 0.80 -20.58 7.79
N ILE A 342 0.29 -20.24 8.97
CA ILE A 342 1.04 -19.52 10.00
C ILE A 342 1.85 -20.57 10.78
N THR A 343 3.16 -20.38 10.85
CA THR A 343 4.05 -21.27 11.60
C THR A 343 4.36 -20.69 12.98
N LEU A 344 4.90 -21.51 13.89
CA LEU A 344 5.39 -21.03 15.19
C LEU A 344 6.51 -20.02 15.02
N GLU A 345 7.35 -20.19 14.00
CA GLU A 345 8.41 -19.26 13.65
C GLU A 345 7.84 -17.90 13.20
N ASP A 346 6.73 -17.89 12.46
CA ASP A 346 6.05 -16.65 12.10
C ASP A 346 5.49 -15.94 13.35
N LEU A 347 4.84 -16.68 14.26
CA LEU A 347 4.34 -16.13 15.53
C LEU A 347 5.46 -15.58 16.40
N GLN A 348 6.58 -16.29 16.50
CA GLN A 348 7.76 -15.83 17.21
C GLN A 348 8.33 -14.56 16.55
N TYR A 349 8.38 -14.51 15.22
CA TYR A 349 8.80 -13.33 14.49
C TYR A 349 7.88 -12.13 14.76
N SER A 350 6.57 -12.32 14.73
CA SER A 350 5.56 -11.29 15.06
C SER A 350 5.67 -10.83 16.52
N ARG A 351 5.94 -11.74 17.46
CA ARG A 351 6.18 -11.40 18.88
C ARG A 351 7.39 -10.47 19.04
N LEU A 352 8.46 -10.72 18.30
CA LEU A 352 9.71 -9.95 18.42
C LEU A 352 9.67 -8.63 17.65
N ASN A 353 9.00 -8.60 16.48
CA ASN A 353 9.08 -7.48 15.53
C ASN A 353 7.77 -6.68 15.39
N GLY A 354 6.66 -7.16 15.95
CA GLY A 354 5.33 -6.58 15.87
C GLY A 354 4.53 -7.03 14.65
N LEU A 355 3.22 -6.82 14.70
CA LEU A 355 2.25 -7.31 13.71
C LEU A 355 2.53 -6.83 12.28
N VAL A 356 2.99 -5.60 12.09
CA VAL A 356 3.32 -5.05 10.76
C VAL A 356 4.39 -5.86 10.05
N GLU A 357 5.46 -6.19 10.77
CA GLU A 357 6.56 -6.98 10.20
C GLU A 357 6.13 -8.45 10.06
N GLY A 358 5.34 -8.96 11.01
CA GLY A 358 4.71 -10.29 10.96
C GLY A 358 3.93 -10.54 9.67
N ILE A 359 2.90 -9.73 9.43
CA ILE A 359 2.04 -9.82 8.25
C ILE A 359 2.87 -9.70 6.97
N SER A 360 3.81 -8.74 6.94
CA SER A 360 4.69 -8.54 5.79
C SER A 360 5.53 -9.79 5.52
N ASN A 361 6.10 -10.41 6.56
CA ASN A 361 6.92 -11.60 6.45
C ASN A 361 6.11 -12.81 5.95
N VAL A 362 4.94 -13.07 6.55
CA VAL A 362 4.05 -14.17 6.14
C VAL A 362 3.67 -14.04 4.66
N MET A 363 3.27 -12.83 4.25
CA MET A 363 2.86 -12.57 2.87
C MET A 363 4.02 -12.72 1.89
N ILE A 364 5.20 -12.16 2.21
CA ILE A 364 6.39 -12.27 1.36
C ILE A 364 6.86 -13.72 1.27
N ARG A 365 6.82 -14.47 2.37
CA ARG A 365 7.19 -15.89 2.40
C ARG A 365 6.30 -16.70 1.46
N GLY A 366 4.98 -16.59 1.60
CA GLY A 366 4.04 -17.29 0.72
C GLY A 366 4.20 -16.89 -0.75
N LEU A 367 4.41 -15.61 -1.05
CA LEU A 367 4.64 -15.16 -2.43
C LEU A 367 5.96 -15.68 -3.02
N ARG A 368 6.99 -15.89 -2.18
CA ARG A 368 8.29 -16.43 -2.61
C ARG A 368 8.26 -17.92 -2.88
N GLU A 369 7.33 -18.65 -2.29
CA GLU A 369 7.09 -20.07 -2.59
C GLU A 369 6.46 -20.27 -3.98
N LEU A 370 5.87 -19.21 -4.55
CA LEU A 370 5.27 -19.21 -5.88
C LEU A 370 6.24 -18.69 -6.94
N ASP A 371 6.24 -19.36 -8.09
CA ASP A 371 6.81 -18.83 -9.32
C ASP A 371 6.16 -17.47 -9.67
N ILE A 372 6.94 -16.56 -10.27
CA ILE A 372 6.47 -15.20 -10.57
C ILE A 372 5.15 -15.20 -11.37
N TYR A 373 4.96 -16.15 -12.29
CA TYR A 373 3.76 -16.25 -13.11
C TYR A 373 2.55 -16.84 -12.39
N LYS A 374 2.76 -17.43 -11.20
CA LYS A 374 1.71 -18.03 -10.38
C LYS A 374 1.26 -17.12 -9.23
N ARG A 375 1.94 -15.99 -9.02
CA ARG A 375 1.63 -15.05 -7.94
C ARG A 375 0.32 -14.31 -8.20
N PRO A 376 -0.54 -14.14 -7.18
CA PRO A 376 -1.81 -13.42 -7.31
C PRO A 376 -1.65 -11.90 -7.36
N ILE A 377 -0.47 -11.35 -7.05
CA ILE A 377 -0.25 -9.91 -6.91
C ILE A 377 1.08 -9.50 -7.54
N HIS A 378 1.06 -8.38 -8.26
CA HIS A 378 2.26 -7.73 -8.81
C HIS A 378 2.25 -6.21 -8.56
N CYS A 379 3.43 -5.64 -8.29
CA CYS A 379 3.61 -4.19 -8.19
C CYS A 379 4.26 -3.65 -9.46
N THR A 380 3.75 -2.54 -10.00
CA THR A 380 4.31 -1.88 -11.20
C THR A 380 4.94 -0.53 -10.92
N ASP A 381 4.57 0.11 -9.80
CA ASP A 381 5.18 1.36 -9.34
C ASP A 381 5.21 1.39 -7.82
N VAL A 382 6.39 1.12 -7.25
CA VAL A 382 6.65 1.12 -5.80
C VAL A 382 6.51 2.53 -5.19
N LYS A 383 6.71 3.60 -5.96
CA LYS A 383 6.58 4.96 -5.42
C LYS A 383 5.11 5.34 -5.24
N ARG A 384 4.25 4.81 -6.11
CA ARG A 384 2.80 5.07 -6.11
C ARG A 384 1.99 3.90 -5.54
N ASP A 385 2.65 2.89 -4.97
CA ASP A 385 2.04 1.68 -4.43
C ASP A 385 1.04 1.03 -5.41
N THR A 386 1.35 1.07 -6.71
CA THR A 386 0.45 0.58 -7.76
C THR A 386 0.52 -0.94 -7.86
N MET A 387 -0.57 -1.60 -7.43
CA MET A 387 -0.71 -3.05 -7.42
C MET A 387 -1.75 -3.52 -8.44
N TYR A 388 -1.49 -4.69 -9.01
CA TYR A 388 -2.43 -5.48 -9.78
C TYR A 388 -2.66 -6.80 -9.05
N ILE A 389 -3.92 -7.20 -8.91
CA ILE A 389 -4.34 -8.36 -8.12
C ILE A 389 -5.26 -9.22 -8.99
N LYS A 390 -5.01 -10.52 -8.98
CA LYS A 390 -5.92 -11.51 -9.57
C LYS A 390 -6.95 -11.94 -8.52
N ASP A 391 -8.22 -11.79 -8.86
CA ASP A 391 -9.35 -12.20 -8.02
C ASP A 391 -10.52 -12.53 -8.95
N ASP A 392 -11.34 -13.52 -8.58
CA ASP A 392 -12.43 -14.04 -9.44
C ASP A 392 -11.99 -14.29 -10.90
N GLU A 393 -10.82 -14.93 -11.08
CA GLU A 393 -10.18 -15.22 -12.38
C GLU A 393 -9.83 -14.00 -13.24
N LYS A 394 -9.81 -12.80 -12.65
CA LYS A 394 -9.56 -11.55 -13.37
C LYS A 394 -8.44 -10.73 -12.75
N TRP A 395 -7.59 -10.19 -13.61
CA TRP A 395 -6.57 -9.23 -13.21
C TRP A 395 -7.14 -7.81 -13.18
N GLU A 396 -7.02 -7.15 -12.02
CA GLU A 396 -7.50 -5.78 -11.84
C GLU A 396 -6.46 -4.92 -11.13
N LYS A 397 -6.45 -3.62 -11.44
CA LYS A 397 -5.68 -2.65 -10.68
C LYS A 397 -6.36 -2.41 -9.33
N ASP A 398 -5.62 -2.57 -8.24
CA ASP A 398 -6.15 -2.38 -6.89
C ASP A 398 -6.29 -0.87 -6.55
N SER A 399 -7.48 -0.35 -6.79
CA SER A 399 -7.78 1.07 -6.60
C SER A 399 -7.73 1.44 -5.13
N ASN A 400 -6.90 2.43 -4.78
CA ASN A 400 -6.64 2.87 -3.39
C ASN A 400 -6.16 1.74 -2.44
N ASN A 401 -5.62 0.66 -3.01
CA ASN A 401 -5.15 -0.51 -2.29
C ASN A 401 -6.22 -1.19 -1.41
N LEU A 402 -7.50 -1.12 -1.79
CA LEU A 402 -8.60 -1.65 -0.97
C LEU A 402 -8.50 -3.19 -0.82
N LYS A 403 -8.20 -3.91 -1.90
CA LYS A 403 -8.03 -5.38 -1.86
C LYS A 403 -6.79 -5.77 -1.06
N MET A 404 -5.69 -5.01 -1.18
CA MET A 404 -4.51 -5.22 -0.32
C MET A 404 -4.81 -4.99 1.16
N LYS A 405 -5.59 -3.96 1.51
CA LYS A 405 -5.96 -3.71 2.91
C LYS A 405 -6.82 -4.83 3.49
N ASP A 406 -7.79 -5.31 2.73
CA ASP A 406 -8.58 -6.49 3.11
C ASP A 406 -7.68 -7.73 3.29
N THR A 407 -6.74 -7.94 2.37
CA THR A 407 -5.73 -9.01 2.48
C THR A 407 -4.91 -8.91 3.77
N ILE A 408 -4.46 -7.70 4.13
CA ILE A 408 -3.70 -7.45 5.38
C ILE A 408 -4.53 -7.84 6.61
N VAL A 409 -5.80 -7.44 6.65
CA VAL A 409 -6.71 -7.77 7.78
C VAL A 409 -6.93 -9.29 7.85
N LYS A 410 -7.13 -9.96 6.72
CA LYS A 410 -7.29 -11.42 6.68
C LYS A 410 -6.05 -12.16 7.19
N ILE A 411 -4.85 -11.70 6.83
CA ILE A 411 -3.59 -12.30 7.33
C ILE A 411 -3.41 -12.01 8.83
N ALA A 412 -3.73 -10.80 9.29
CA ALA A 412 -3.71 -10.47 10.73
C ALA A 412 -4.62 -11.40 11.53
N ASN A 413 -5.83 -11.66 11.03
CA ASN A 413 -6.76 -12.61 11.65
C ASN A 413 -6.22 -14.05 11.67
N LYS A 414 -5.52 -14.47 10.60
CA LYS A 414 -4.84 -15.77 10.61
C LYS A 414 -3.76 -15.85 11.69
N GLU A 415 -2.94 -14.81 11.86
CA GLU A 415 -1.94 -14.77 12.95
C GLU A 415 -2.59 -14.81 14.33
N ARG A 416 -3.68 -14.06 14.54
CA ARG A 416 -4.43 -14.07 15.81
C ARG A 416 -5.02 -15.45 16.13
N ASN A 417 -5.55 -16.13 15.13
CA ASN A 417 -6.09 -17.48 15.30
C ASN A 417 -5.00 -18.50 15.67
N ALA A 418 -3.80 -18.36 15.10
CA ALA A 418 -2.66 -19.25 15.38
C ALA A 418 -2.09 -19.10 16.80
N ILE A 419 -2.52 -18.08 17.57
CA ILE A 419 -2.21 -18.02 19.01
C ILE A 419 -2.82 -19.21 19.76
N GLY A 420 -3.97 -19.72 19.31
CA GLY A 420 -4.56 -20.95 19.85
C GLY A 420 -3.62 -22.14 19.72
N ASP A 421 -3.05 -22.33 18.52
CA ASP A 421 -2.07 -23.40 18.25
C ASP A 421 -0.84 -23.27 19.16
N TRP A 422 -0.39 -22.05 19.46
CA TRP A 422 0.71 -21.82 20.40
C TRP A 422 0.36 -22.27 21.83
N VAL A 423 -0.87 -22.01 22.29
CA VAL A 423 -1.35 -22.43 23.62
C VAL A 423 -1.43 -23.95 23.71
N GLU A 424 -1.93 -24.61 22.69
CA GLU A 424 -2.02 -26.08 22.64
C GLU A 424 -0.64 -26.75 22.71
N LEU A 425 0.37 -26.14 22.08
CA LEU A 425 1.75 -26.63 22.08
C LEU A 425 2.55 -26.25 23.33
N ASN A 426 2.03 -25.34 24.16
CA ASN A 426 2.65 -24.91 25.41
C ASN A 426 1.64 -25.05 26.56
N PRO A 427 1.20 -26.28 26.92
CA PRO A 427 0.14 -26.48 27.90
C PRO A 427 0.52 -25.98 29.30
N ASP A 428 1.81 -25.83 29.60
CA ASP A 428 2.36 -25.28 30.84
C ASP A 428 2.60 -23.76 30.77
N TRP A 429 2.02 -23.05 29.80
CA TRP A 429 2.25 -21.61 29.62
C TRP A 429 1.85 -20.78 30.85
N PHE A 430 0.92 -21.29 31.67
CA PHE A 430 0.45 -20.65 32.88
C PHE A 430 1.21 -21.10 34.15
N ASP A 431 2.15 -22.04 34.05
CA ASP A 431 2.83 -22.61 35.23
C ASP A 431 3.96 -21.72 35.76
N THR A 432 4.55 -20.87 34.91
CA THR A 432 5.67 -20.00 35.28
C THR A 432 5.46 -18.57 34.81
N GLU A 433 5.96 -17.59 35.58
CA GLU A 433 5.92 -16.17 35.20
C GLU A 433 6.58 -15.92 33.84
N ALA A 434 7.68 -16.61 33.54
CA ALA A 434 8.39 -16.49 32.27
C ALA A 434 7.51 -16.88 31.06
N LYS A 435 6.78 -18.00 31.15
CA LYS A 435 5.88 -18.43 30.07
C LYS A 435 4.60 -17.58 29.99
N GLN A 436 4.07 -17.13 31.13
CA GLN A 436 2.96 -16.19 31.15
C GLN A 436 3.34 -14.87 30.47
N LEU A 437 4.55 -14.36 30.74
CA LEU A 437 5.06 -13.15 30.10
C LEU A 437 5.28 -13.36 28.60
N GLU A 438 5.75 -14.53 28.17
CA GLU A 438 5.86 -14.87 26.75
C GLU A 438 4.50 -14.83 26.04
N TYR A 439 3.49 -15.46 26.62
CA TYR A 439 2.11 -15.46 26.10
C TYR A 439 1.52 -14.04 26.06
N LEU A 440 1.65 -13.27 27.14
CA LEU A 440 1.16 -11.88 27.20
C LEU A 440 1.86 -10.99 26.17
N THR A 441 3.16 -11.18 25.96
CA THR A 441 3.93 -10.44 24.94
C THR A 441 3.45 -10.81 23.54
N LEU A 442 3.21 -12.09 23.28
CA LEU A 442 2.67 -12.58 22.01
C LEU A 442 1.31 -11.94 21.71
N ILE A 443 0.37 -12.02 22.65
CA ILE A 443 -0.97 -11.42 22.55
C ILE A 443 -0.88 -9.91 22.31
N ASN A 444 -0.10 -9.20 23.12
CA ASN A 444 0.05 -7.74 23.01
C ASN A 444 0.52 -7.33 21.60
N LYS A 445 1.47 -8.09 21.03
CA LYS A 445 2.07 -7.79 19.73
C LYS A 445 1.21 -8.17 18.54
N ILE A 446 0.52 -9.30 18.59
CA ILE A 446 -0.29 -9.82 17.46
C ILE A 446 -1.70 -9.22 17.46
N CYS A 447 -2.25 -8.89 18.63
CA CYS A 447 -3.56 -8.27 18.74
C CYS A 447 -3.51 -6.73 18.64
N GLU A 448 -2.39 -6.15 18.16
CA GLU A 448 -2.36 -4.73 17.81
C GLU A 448 -3.45 -4.43 16.75
N PRO A 449 -4.24 -3.36 16.91
CA PRO A 449 -5.23 -2.98 15.90
C PRO A 449 -4.54 -2.66 14.57
N ILE A 450 -4.99 -3.30 13.49
CA ILE A 450 -4.50 -3.02 12.13
C ILE A 450 -5.62 -2.48 11.25
N GLU A 451 -6.86 -2.80 11.59
CA GLU A 451 -8.07 -2.36 10.94
C GLU A 451 -8.18 -0.84 11.02
N ASN A 452 -8.27 -0.17 9.86
CA ASN A 452 -8.33 1.28 9.75
C ASN A 452 -7.05 2.01 10.20
N ASP A 453 -5.95 1.31 10.47
CA ASP A 453 -4.64 1.93 10.68
C ASP A 453 -3.97 2.22 9.34
N VAL A 454 -4.39 3.32 8.72
CA VAL A 454 -3.90 3.79 7.42
C VAL A 454 -2.37 3.89 7.37
N LYS A 455 -1.70 4.17 8.49
CA LYS A 455 -0.24 4.33 8.53
C LYS A 455 0.43 2.95 8.44
N ASN A 456 -0.02 2.00 9.24
CA ASN A 456 0.54 0.65 9.26
C ASN A 456 0.15 -0.14 8.00
N GLU A 457 -1.09 -0.03 7.52
CA GLU A 457 -1.52 -0.56 6.21
C GLU A 457 -0.58 -0.10 5.09
N LYS A 458 -0.31 1.21 4.98
CA LYS A 458 0.61 1.76 3.97
C LYS A 458 2.03 1.25 4.14
N LYS A 459 2.50 1.07 5.38
CA LYS A 459 3.83 0.54 5.66
C LYS A 459 3.95 -0.90 5.13
N ILE A 460 2.97 -1.74 5.39
CA ILE A 460 2.91 -3.14 4.91
C ILE A 460 2.88 -3.17 3.38
N ILE A 461 1.97 -2.42 2.75
CA ILE A 461 1.85 -2.33 1.27
C ILE A 461 3.20 -1.97 0.63
N LYS A 462 3.91 -0.99 1.22
CA LYS A 462 5.21 -0.54 0.70
C LYS A 462 6.32 -1.57 0.88
N ILE A 463 6.31 -2.32 1.98
CA ILE A 463 7.26 -3.42 2.22
C ILE A 463 7.05 -4.51 1.17
N ILE A 464 5.80 -4.97 1.00
CA ILE A 464 5.44 -6.01 0.03
C ILE A 464 5.73 -5.54 -1.39
N GLY A 465 5.33 -4.31 -1.75
CA GLY A 465 5.50 -3.76 -3.09
C GLY A 465 6.94 -3.76 -3.58
N ARG A 466 7.90 -3.51 -2.69
CA ARG A 466 9.34 -3.58 -3.00
C ARG A 466 9.80 -4.99 -3.37
N GLU A 467 9.19 -6.01 -2.79
CA GLU A 467 9.54 -7.41 -3.03
C GLU A 467 8.89 -8.01 -4.28
N ILE A 468 7.74 -7.46 -4.69
CA ILE A 468 6.96 -7.96 -5.83
C ILE A 468 6.92 -7.01 -7.03
N VAL A 469 7.81 -6.02 -7.06
CA VAL A 469 7.93 -5.11 -8.20
C VAL A 469 8.36 -5.86 -9.46
N LEU A 470 7.64 -5.61 -10.54
CA LEU A 470 8.05 -6.00 -11.89
C LEU A 470 9.12 -5.01 -12.35
N ASP A 471 10.39 -5.37 -12.19
CA ASP A 471 11.50 -4.51 -12.62
C ASP A 471 11.57 -4.47 -14.15
N LYS A 472 11.91 -3.31 -14.72
CA LYS A 472 12.14 -3.14 -16.17
C LYS A 472 13.31 -4.02 -16.65
N ASP A 473 14.30 -4.31 -15.80
CA ASP A 473 15.39 -5.22 -16.14
C ASP A 473 15.02 -6.72 -16.07
N SER A 474 13.83 -7.05 -15.52
CA SER A 474 13.26 -8.41 -15.64
C SER A 474 13.06 -8.78 -17.12
N GLU A 475 12.88 -7.79 -18.01
CA GLU A 475 12.80 -7.99 -19.47
C GLU A 475 14.07 -8.62 -20.07
N LYS A 476 15.26 -8.35 -19.52
CA LYS A 476 16.53 -8.90 -20.04
C LYS A 476 16.80 -10.33 -19.59
N LEU A 477 16.24 -10.75 -18.45
CA LEU A 477 16.36 -12.13 -17.97
C LEU A 477 15.35 -13.06 -18.66
N LEU A 478 14.20 -12.51 -19.08
CA LEU A 478 13.14 -13.25 -19.77
C LEU A 478 13.40 -13.51 -21.27
N LEU A 479 14.39 -12.83 -21.86
CA LEU A 479 14.81 -13.04 -23.25
C LEU A 479 16.04 -13.96 -23.40
N LYS A 480 16.64 -14.42 -22.30
CA LYS A 480 17.80 -15.34 -22.32
C LYS A 480 17.45 -16.81 -22.12
N GLY A 481 16.15 -17.13 -22.04
CA GLY A 481 15.65 -18.48 -21.76
C GLY A 481 14.95 -19.18 -22.93
N ASN A 482 15.04 -18.64 -24.15
CA ASN A 482 14.55 -19.28 -25.37
C ASN A 482 15.71 -19.59 -26.32
#